data_AF-A0A8J3IFU5-F1
#
_entry.id   AF-A0A8J3IFU5-F1
#
_cell.length_a   1.000
_cell.length_b   1.000
_cell.length_c   1.000
_cell.angle_alpha   90.00
_cell.angle_beta   90.00
_cell.angle_gamma   90.00
#
_symmetry.space_group_name_H-M   'P 1'
#
loop_
_entity.id
_entity.type
_entity.pdbx_description
1 polymer ?
#
loop_
_entity_poly.entity_id
_entity_poly.type
_entity_poly.pdbx_seq_one_letter_code
_entity_poly.pdbx_strand_id
1 'polypeptide(L)'
;MDKPSIETGEHSRQQRMRDASAYSARLQEVMRYNRLPSSDYPFAMAILRAISQGDTEEKWKEALQQRRKISLSPSPEKESSSADTDDDYTRLVLRLKSLTLWPW
;
A
#
# COMPACT_ATOMS: atom_id res chain seq x y z
N MET A 1 8.41 -32.74 27.58
CA MET A 1 7.95 -31.38 27.94
C MET A 1 8.32 -30.49 26.79
N ASP A 2 7.42 -30.47 25.82
CA ASP A 2 7.55 -29.86 24.52
C ASP A 2 7.28 -28.36 24.67
N LYS A 3 8.31 -27.55 24.42
CA LYS A 3 8.25 -26.09 24.45
C LYS A 3 7.60 -25.64 23.13
N PRO A 4 6.41 -25.04 23.10
CA PRO A 4 5.82 -24.62 21.83
C PRO A 4 6.52 -23.36 21.32
N SER A 5 6.97 -23.43 20.06
CA SER A 5 7.61 -22.37 19.25
C SER A 5 6.70 -21.16 18.97
N ILE A 6 6.27 -20.45 20.02
CA ILE A 6 5.34 -19.31 19.92
C ILE A 6 6.10 -17.99 19.62
N GLU A 7 7.39 -17.90 19.93
CA GLU A 7 8.15 -16.65 19.86
C GLU A 7 8.31 -16.09 18.44
N THR A 8 8.42 -16.93 17.42
CA THR A 8 8.68 -16.47 16.04
C THR A 8 7.47 -15.75 15.42
N GLY A 9 6.25 -16.14 15.79
CA GLY A 9 5.01 -15.54 15.29
C GLY A 9 4.68 -14.21 15.97
N GLU A 10 4.93 -14.11 17.29
CA GLU A 10 4.71 -12.88 18.04
C GLU A 10 5.69 -11.78 17.67
N HIS A 11 6.97 -12.12 17.46
CA HIS A 11 7.99 -11.14 17.06
C HIS A 11 7.67 -10.52 15.70
N SER A 12 7.24 -11.35 14.74
CA SER A 12 6.79 -10.90 13.43
C SER A 12 5.53 -10.01 13.51
N ARG A 13 4.61 -10.30 14.44
CA ARG A 13 3.38 -9.51 14.62
C ARG A 13 3.66 -8.16 15.29
N GLN A 14 4.50 -8.15 16.33
CA GLN A 14 4.90 -6.92 17.00
C GLN A 14 5.67 -5.99 16.04
N GLN A 15 6.53 -6.56 15.21
CA GLN A 15 7.23 -5.80 14.17
C GLN A 15 6.27 -5.17 13.17
N ARG A 16 5.31 -5.94 12.62
CA ARG A 16 4.27 -5.39 11.72
C ARG A 16 3.44 -4.29 12.35
N MET A 17 3.08 -4.42 13.63
CA MET A 17 2.37 -3.36 14.35
C MET A 17 3.22 -2.10 14.47
N ARG A 18 4.52 -2.24 14.77
CA ARG A 18 5.45 -1.11 14.83
C ARG A 18 5.61 -0.44 13.46
N ASP A 19 5.75 -1.21 12.39
CA ASP A 19 5.86 -0.70 11.02
C ASP A 19 4.59 0.03 10.58
N ALA A 20 3.41 -0.53 10.89
CA ALA A 20 2.13 0.10 10.63
C ALA A 20 1.95 1.41 11.43
N SER A 21 2.39 1.44 12.69
CA SER A 21 2.39 2.67 13.50
C SER A 21 3.36 3.72 12.98
N ALA A 22 4.56 3.33 12.55
CA ALA A 22 5.52 4.25 11.94
C ALA A 22 4.98 4.81 10.62
N TYR A 23 4.35 3.97 9.80
CA TYR A 23 3.71 4.38 8.56
C TYR A 23 2.54 5.34 8.80
N SER A 24 1.66 5.04 9.76
CA SER A 24 0.51 5.89 10.05
C SER A 24 0.93 7.26 10.57
N ALA A 25 1.98 7.33 11.39
CA ALA A 25 2.57 8.60 11.84
C ALA A 25 3.07 9.45 10.65
N ARG A 26 3.80 8.84 9.70
CA ARG A 26 4.24 9.52 8.48
C ARG A 26 3.04 10.00 7.67
N LEU A 27 2.04 9.15 7.46
CA LEU A 27 0.82 9.51 6.72
C LEU A 27 0.11 10.71 7.35
N GLN A 28 -0.05 10.72 8.68
CA GLN A 28 -0.62 11.85 9.40
C GLN A 28 0.20 13.13 9.22
N GLU A 29 1.53 13.04 9.24
CA GLU A 29 2.41 14.17 8.98
C GLU A 29 2.23 14.72 7.55
N VAL A 30 2.22 13.84 6.55
CA VAL A 30 2.06 14.26 5.15
C VAL A 30 0.69 14.90 4.90
N MET A 31 -0.37 14.36 5.53
CA MET A 31 -1.71 14.95 5.50
C MET A 31 -1.77 16.31 6.23
N ARG A 32 -1.12 16.43 7.38
CA ARG A 32 -1.06 17.69 8.15
C ARG A 32 -0.48 18.85 7.33
N TYR A 33 0.51 18.56 6.50
CA TYR A 33 1.10 19.56 5.61
C TYR A 33 0.46 19.62 4.22
N ASN A 34 -0.70 18.97 4.02
CA ASN A 34 -1.41 18.88 2.75
C ASN A 34 -0.51 18.45 1.56
N ARG A 35 0.52 17.64 1.84
CA ARG A 35 1.48 17.14 0.85
C ARG A 35 0.97 15.89 0.13
N LEU A 36 -0.01 15.20 0.72
CA LEU A 36 -0.69 14.07 0.12
C LEU A 36 -2.01 14.55 -0.50
N PRO A 37 -2.18 14.50 -1.83
CA PRO A 37 -3.44 14.85 -2.45
C PRO A 37 -4.53 13.85 -2.02
N SER A 38 -5.76 14.32 -1.88
CA SER A 38 -6.89 13.49 -1.43
C SER A 38 -7.12 12.25 -2.31
N SER A 39 -6.78 12.34 -3.60
CA SER A 39 -6.84 11.22 -4.55
C SER A 39 -5.84 10.09 -4.23
N ASP A 40 -4.73 10.40 -3.55
CA ASP A 40 -3.69 9.42 -3.20
C ASP A 40 -3.88 8.82 -1.79
N TYR A 41 -4.72 9.44 -0.95
CA TYR A 41 -5.13 8.90 0.36
C TYR A 41 -5.64 7.45 0.33
N PRO A 42 -6.54 7.03 -0.59
CA PRO A 42 -6.99 5.64 -0.65
C PRO A 42 -5.87 4.64 -0.94
N PHE A 43 -4.79 5.05 -1.63
CA PHE A 43 -3.61 4.22 -1.85
C PHE A 43 -2.75 4.13 -0.60
N ALA A 44 -2.52 5.25 0.09
CA ALA A 44 -1.79 5.25 1.35
C ALA A 44 -2.48 4.38 2.42
N MET A 45 -3.82 4.38 2.45
CA MET A 45 -4.61 3.48 3.29
C MET A 45 -4.47 2.00 2.89
N ALA A 46 -4.38 1.69 1.59
CA ALA A 46 -4.16 0.34 1.13
C ALA A 46 -2.76 -0.18 1.54
N ILE A 47 -1.75 0.69 1.51
CA ILE A 47 -0.39 0.37 1.97
C ILE A 47 -0.38 0.12 3.48
N LEU A 48 -1.03 0.98 4.27
CA LEU A 48 -1.14 0.76 5.72
C LEU A 48 -1.77 -0.60 6.05
N ARG A 49 -2.81 -0.99 5.30
CA ARG A 49 -3.44 -2.30 5.44
C ARG A 49 -2.48 -3.44 5.07
N ALA A 50 -1.76 -3.30 3.96
CA ALA A 50 -0.77 -4.28 3.51
C ALA A 50 0.34 -4.50 4.55
N ILE A 51 0.92 -3.42 5.10
CA ILE A 51 1.93 -3.49 6.17
C ILE A 51 1.35 -4.20 7.41
N SER A 52 0.12 -3.85 7.80
CA SER A 52 -0.55 -4.46 8.95
C SER A 52 -0.81 -5.96 8.76
N GLN A 53 -1.06 -6.38 7.53
CA GLN A 53 -1.27 -7.79 7.15
C GLN A 53 0.06 -8.54 6.91
N GLY A 54 1.16 -7.81 6.71
CA GLY A 54 2.45 -8.37 6.31
C GLY A 54 2.47 -8.79 4.84
N ASP A 55 1.70 -8.11 4.00
CA ASP A 55 1.69 -8.34 2.55
C ASP A 55 2.92 -7.71 1.88
N THR A 56 3.32 -8.31 0.77
CA THR A 56 4.44 -7.87 -0.06
C THR A 56 4.00 -6.80 -1.07
N GLU A 57 4.97 -6.10 -1.67
CA GLU A 57 4.72 -5.14 -2.76
C GLU A 57 3.88 -5.77 -3.87
N GLU A 58 4.16 -7.02 -4.26
CA GLU A 58 3.44 -7.74 -5.31
C GLU A 58 1.95 -7.89 -4.99
N LYS A 59 1.62 -8.37 -3.79
CA LYS A 59 0.23 -8.49 -3.35
C LYS A 59 -0.48 -7.15 -3.27
N TRP A 60 0.23 -6.09 -2.86
CA TRP A 60 -0.32 -4.74 -2.87
C TRP A 60 -0.59 -4.25 -4.30
N LYS A 61 0.32 -4.52 -5.24
CA LYS A 61 0.15 -4.20 -6.67
C LYS A 61 -1.05 -4.95 -7.25
N GLU A 62 -1.26 -6.21 -6.88
CA GLU A 62 -2.46 -6.97 -7.26
C GLU A 62 -3.74 -6.34 -6.69
N ALA A 63 -3.74 -5.98 -5.40
CA ALA A 63 -4.88 -5.31 -4.76
C ALA A 63 -5.19 -3.95 -5.41
N LEU A 64 -4.17 -3.21 -5.83
CA LEU A 64 -4.29 -1.96 -6.58
C LEU A 64 -4.98 -2.18 -7.93
N GLN A 65 -4.53 -3.18 -8.69
CA GLN A 65 -5.13 -3.53 -9.98
C GLN A 65 -6.58 -4.01 -9.82
N GLN A 66 -6.87 -4.82 -8.80
CA GLN A 66 -8.22 -5.26 -8.48
C GLN A 66 -9.14 -4.07 -8.14
N ARG A 67 -8.65 -3.12 -7.33
CA ARG A 67 -9.43 -1.94 -6.95
C ARG A 67 -9.73 -1.03 -8.14
N ARG A 68 -8.79 -0.91 -9.09
CA ARG A 68 -9.05 -0.23 -10.38
C ARG A 68 -10.10 -0.97 -11.19
N LYS A 69 -9.99 -2.30 -11.34
CA LYS A 69 -10.98 -3.11 -12.05
C LYS A 69 -12.38 -2.96 -11.45
N ILE A 70 -12.51 -2.90 -10.14
CA ILE A 70 -13.79 -2.70 -9.44
C ILE A 70 -14.33 -1.27 -9.66
N SER A 71 -13.46 -0.26 -9.61
CA SER A 71 -13.82 1.12 -9.95
C SER A 71 -14.19 1.30 -11.43
N LEU A 72 -13.76 0.37 -12.29
CA LEU A 72 -14.01 0.31 -13.72
C LEU A 72 -15.12 -0.72 -14.03
N SER A 73 -16.27 -0.63 -13.36
CA SER A 73 -17.48 -1.32 -13.82
C SER A 73 -17.95 -0.68 -15.16
N PRO A 74 -18.52 -1.46 -16.09
CA PRO A 74 -18.08 -1.51 -17.47
C PRO A 74 -18.55 -0.31 -18.31
N SER A 75 -17.61 0.50 -18.80
CA SER A 75 -17.80 1.20 -20.09
C SER A 75 -17.03 0.39 -21.13
N PRO A 76 -17.71 -0.28 -22.07
CA PRO A 76 -17.08 -1.19 -23.01
C PRO A 76 -16.51 -0.40 -24.18
N GLU A 77 -15.61 0.55 -23.95
CA GLU A 77 -14.92 1.21 -25.05
C GLU A 77 -13.47 1.45 -24.67
N LYS A 78 -12.61 0.80 -25.46
CA LYS A 78 -11.15 0.93 -25.50
C LYS A 78 -10.38 0.05 -24.53
N GLU A 79 -10.25 -1.20 -24.97
CA GLU A 79 -8.92 -1.76 -25.24
C GLU A 79 -7.92 -0.64 -25.56
N SER A 80 -7.10 -0.27 -24.59
CA SER A 80 -5.98 0.65 -24.78
C SER A 80 -4.88 0.25 -23.81
N SER A 81 -3.97 -0.55 -24.35
CA SER A 81 -2.57 -0.67 -23.99
C SER A 81 -2.24 -0.89 -22.51
N SER A 82 -1.85 -2.13 -22.20
CA SER A 82 -1.09 -2.51 -21.00
C SER A 82 0.20 -1.70 -20.76
N ALA A 83 0.58 -0.80 -21.68
CA ALA A 83 1.69 0.15 -21.52
C ALA A 83 1.35 1.35 -20.60
N ASP A 84 0.09 1.78 -20.52
CA ASP A 84 -0.33 2.94 -19.71
C ASP A 84 -0.37 2.62 -18.20
N THR A 85 -0.53 1.33 -17.88
CA THR A 85 -0.66 0.83 -16.50
C THR A 85 0.66 0.83 -15.74
N ASP A 86 1.77 0.64 -16.44
CA ASP A 86 3.12 0.67 -15.86
C ASP A 86 3.56 2.11 -15.53
N ASP A 87 3.17 3.07 -16.38
CA ASP A 87 3.49 4.49 -16.18
C ASP A 87 2.77 5.07 -14.96
N ASP A 88 1.48 4.76 -14.78
CA ASP A 88 0.70 5.28 -13.66
C ASP A 88 1.08 4.60 -12.32
N TYR A 89 1.43 3.30 -12.33
CA TYR A 89 2.02 2.63 -11.17
C TYR A 89 3.36 3.29 -10.78
N THR A 90 4.27 3.45 -11.74
CA THR A 90 5.59 4.06 -11.51
C THR A 90 5.45 5.48 -10.99
N ARG A 91 4.53 6.27 -11.54
CA ARG A 91 4.23 7.64 -11.08
C ARG A 91 3.66 7.67 -9.66
N LEU A 92 2.81 6.71 -9.31
CA LEU A 92 2.30 6.57 -7.93
C LEU A 92 3.42 6.21 -6.97
N VAL A 93 4.27 5.23 -7.32
CA VAL A 93 5.42 4.82 -6.51
C VAL A 93 6.39 5.99 -6.31
N LEU A 94 6.71 6.74 -7.36
CA LEU A 94 7.58 7.93 -7.28
C LEU A 94 6.99 8.99 -6.34
N ARG A 95 5.68 9.25 -6.41
CA ARG A 95 5.00 10.17 -5.49
C ARG A 95 5.09 9.70 -4.05
N LEU A 96 4.78 8.43 -3.78
CA LEU A 96 4.84 7.88 -2.42
C LEU A 96 6.27 7.87 -1.87
N LYS A 97 7.27 7.57 -2.70
CA LYS A 97 8.70 7.65 -2.34
C LYS A 97 9.11 9.07 -1.98
N SER A 98 8.71 10.07 -2.79
CA SER A 98 8.94 11.49 -2.50
C SER A 98 8.32 11.93 -1.16
N LEU A 99 7.17 11.35 -0.81
CA LEU A 99 6.49 11.61 0.46
C LEU A 99 6.99 10.75 1.63
N THR A 100 8.00 9.90 1.43
CA THR A 100 8.48 8.93 2.45
C THR A 100 7.38 7.96 2.93
N LEU A 101 6.35 7.76 2.09
CA LEU A 101 5.20 6.87 2.27
C LEU A 101 5.35 5.55 1.50
N TRP A 102 6.53 5.25 1.00
CA TRP A 102 6.81 3.98 0.36
C TRP A 102 7.52 3.06 1.38
N PRO A 103 6.91 1.93 1.79
CA PRO A 103 7.45 1.09 2.87
C PRO A 103 8.38 -0.03 2.38
N TRP A 104 8.51 -0.24 1.07
CA TRP A 104 9.29 -1.33 0.46
C TRP A 104 10.57 -0.83 -0.21
#